data_AF-A0A934F5F3-F1
#
_entry.id   AF-A0A934F5F3-F1
#
_cell.length_a   1.000
_cell.length_b   1.000
_cell.length_c   1.000
_cell.angle_alpha   90.00
_cell.angle_beta   90.00
_cell.angle_gamma   90.00
#
_symmetry.space_group_name_H-M   'P 1'
#
loop_
_entity.id
_entity.type
_entity.pdbx_description
1 polymer ?
#
loop_
_entity_poly.entity_id
_entity_poly.type
_entity_poly.pdbx_seq_one_letter_code
_entity_poly.pdbx_strand_id
1 'polypeptide(L)'
;MEKTKFFSAKISFLIILTIAIVLFAWPTVGYLHSPDWHATFRPAALEILHGRSPYTAKGFFNPPWAAILLIPFAVLPEKVGWAVLVVVALGVYAYVAHKLGANKLTIAILLLSPPSLHGILIGNIDWLAILGIVLPPWLGLFFLALKPQVSVMVILYLFFAEWKRGGPLRVFKTFLPVGLAAALSIMIFGPWFLNIPSLDKLPANDSLFPMSLPLGLVLTVAAIRKNDIRYAMMASPMLAPYLLLYSWIVALLALAPKPSETTAAVIGMWIVVLMRFFA
;
A
#
# COMPACT_ATOMS: atom_id res chain seq x y z
N MET A 1 -14.77 14.41 -36.33
CA MET A 1 -15.20 13.01 -36.15
C MET A 1 -14.12 12.06 -35.60
N GLU A 2 -12.86 12.49 -35.43
CA GLU A 2 -11.77 11.62 -34.91
C GLU A 2 -11.67 11.53 -33.38
N LYS A 3 -12.12 12.54 -32.62
CA LYS A 3 -11.97 12.56 -31.15
C LYS A 3 -12.82 11.49 -30.43
N THR A 4 -13.94 11.07 -31.01
CA THR A 4 -14.83 10.06 -30.43
C THR A 4 -14.30 8.63 -30.59
N LYS A 5 -13.65 8.29 -31.71
CA LYS A 5 -13.02 6.96 -31.91
C LYS A 5 -11.83 6.74 -30.98
N PHE A 6 -11.05 7.79 -30.70
CA PHE A 6 -9.88 7.71 -29.82
C PHE A 6 -10.24 7.55 -28.33
N PHE A 7 -11.40 8.07 -27.92
CA PHE A 7 -11.90 7.95 -26.55
C PHE A 7 -12.45 6.54 -26.27
N SER A 8 -13.15 5.96 -27.25
CA SER A 8 -13.67 4.59 -27.19
C SER A 8 -12.56 3.55 -27.02
N ALA A 9 -11.48 3.62 -27.82
CA ALA A 9 -10.41 2.62 -27.79
C ALA A 9 -9.64 2.57 -26.45
N LYS A 10 -9.52 3.72 -25.77
CA LYS A 10 -8.83 3.82 -24.48
C LYS A 10 -9.62 3.21 -23.33
N ILE A 11 -10.95 3.33 -23.37
CA ILE A 11 -11.85 2.72 -22.39
C ILE A 11 -11.91 1.21 -22.64
N SER A 12 -12.00 0.80 -23.91
CA SER A 12 -11.97 -0.61 -24.29
C SER A 12 -10.69 -1.31 -23.85
N PHE A 13 -9.51 -0.69 -23.97
CA PHE A 13 -8.26 -1.30 -23.52
C PHE A 13 -8.19 -1.50 -22.00
N LEU A 14 -8.64 -0.51 -21.22
CA LEU A 14 -8.66 -0.62 -19.76
C LEU A 14 -9.65 -1.71 -19.31
N ILE A 15 -10.82 -1.76 -19.94
CA ILE A 15 -11.84 -2.78 -19.70
C ILE A 15 -11.32 -4.16 -20.09
N ILE A 16 -10.64 -4.30 -21.22
CA ILE A 16 -10.06 -5.58 -21.67
C ILE A 16 -8.93 -6.03 -20.75
N LEU A 17 -8.09 -5.12 -20.25
CA LEU A 17 -7.03 -5.46 -19.30
C LEU A 17 -7.61 -5.87 -17.93
N THR A 18 -8.62 -5.16 -17.45
CA THR A 18 -9.35 -5.53 -16.22
C THR A 18 -10.07 -6.85 -16.39
N ILE A 19 -10.74 -7.08 -17.53
CA ILE A 19 -11.39 -8.35 -17.86
C ILE A 19 -10.35 -9.47 -17.99
N ALA A 20 -9.20 -9.23 -18.61
CA ALA A 20 -8.13 -10.23 -18.71
C ALA A 20 -7.56 -10.57 -17.33
N ILE A 21 -7.34 -9.58 -16.46
CA ILE A 21 -6.90 -9.80 -15.07
C ILE A 21 -7.97 -10.56 -14.27
N VAL A 22 -9.24 -10.19 -14.42
CA VAL A 22 -10.37 -10.89 -13.78
C VAL A 22 -10.51 -12.31 -14.31
N LEU A 23 -10.37 -12.54 -15.63
CA LEU A 23 -10.46 -13.85 -16.27
C LEU A 23 -9.21 -14.72 -16.05
N PHE A 24 -8.04 -14.14 -15.76
CA PHE A 24 -6.85 -14.89 -15.34
C PHE A 24 -6.90 -15.18 -13.83
N ALA A 25 -7.48 -14.28 -13.04
CA ALA A 25 -7.77 -14.47 -11.63
C ALA A 25 -8.92 -15.47 -11.42
N TRP A 26 -9.89 -15.58 -12.33
CA TRP A 26 -11.11 -16.38 -12.12
C TRP A 26 -10.89 -17.90 -12.01
N PRO A 27 -10.15 -18.57 -12.91
CA PRO A 27 -9.80 -19.99 -12.75
C PRO A 27 -8.93 -20.22 -11.51
N THR A 28 -8.17 -19.20 -11.10
CA THR A 28 -7.30 -19.25 -9.93
C THR A 28 -8.05 -18.93 -8.63
N VAL A 29 -9.21 -18.26 -8.63
CA VAL A 29 -10.12 -18.07 -7.46
C VAL A 29 -10.64 -19.40 -6.89
N GLY A 30 -10.55 -20.50 -7.65
CA GLY A 30 -10.79 -21.85 -7.14
C GLY A 30 -9.69 -22.41 -6.24
N TYR A 31 -8.44 -21.95 -6.42
CA TYR A 31 -7.22 -22.48 -5.78
C TYR A 31 -6.40 -21.44 -4.99
N LEU A 32 -6.61 -20.16 -5.26
CA LEU A 32 -5.96 -19.03 -4.59
C LEU A 32 -6.69 -18.75 -3.30
N HIS A 33 -6.05 -19.16 -2.22
CA HIS A 33 -6.36 -18.71 -0.89
C HIS A 33 -5.72 -17.32 -0.73
N SER A 34 -6.51 -16.25 -0.57
CA SER A 34 -6.01 -14.91 -0.24
C SER A 34 -5.68 -14.88 1.25
N PRO A 35 -4.45 -15.23 1.68
CA PRO A 35 -4.20 -15.67 3.04
C PRO A 35 -4.45 -14.55 4.04
N ASP A 36 -4.04 -13.33 3.71
CA ASP A 36 -4.20 -12.19 4.61
C ASP A 36 -5.66 -11.74 4.67
N TRP A 37 -6.37 -11.73 3.54
CA TRP A 37 -7.79 -11.39 3.54
C TRP A 37 -8.61 -12.41 4.32
N HIS A 38 -8.40 -13.71 4.07
CA HIS A 38 -9.11 -14.81 4.71
C HIS A 38 -8.81 -14.89 6.22
N ALA A 39 -7.52 -14.92 6.58
CA ALA A 39 -7.11 -15.25 7.94
C ALA A 39 -7.03 -14.03 8.87
N THR A 40 -6.86 -12.82 8.33
CA THR A 40 -6.54 -11.63 9.13
C THR A 40 -7.53 -10.49 8.95
N PHE A 41 -7.63 -9.94 7.73
CA PHE A 41 -8.32 -8.67 7.53
C PHE A 41 -9.84 -8.79 7.55
N ARG A 42 -10.41 -9.81 6.89
CA ARG A 42 -11.86 -10.03 6.91
C ARG A 42 -12.36 -10.39 8.31
N PRO A 43 -11.74 -11.34 9.04
CA PRO A 43 -12.14 -11.62 10.42
C PRO A 43 -12.08 -10.38 11.30
N ALA A 44 -11.01 -9.59 11.25
CA ALA A 44 -10.88 -8.38 12.07
C ALA A 44 -12.02 -7.36 11.81
N ALA A 45 -12.42 -7.18 10.55
CA ALA A 45 -13.54 -6.32 10.20
C ALA A 45 -14.90 -6.85 10.72
N LEU A 46 -15.12 -8.17 10.65
CA LEU A 46 -16.33 -8.82 11.18
C LEU A 46 -16.39 -8.78 12.71
N GLU A 47 -15.25 -8.85 13.41
CA GLU A 47 -15.20 -8.72 14.87
C GLU A 47 -15.75 -7.37 15.34
N ILE A 48 -15.41 -6.28 14.64
CA ILE A 48 -15.98 -4.94 14.93
C ILE A 48 -17.50 -4.94 14.77
N LEU A 49 -18.03 -5.57 13.72
CA LEU A 49 -19.48 -5.65 13.50
C LEU A 49 -20.20 -6.46 14.59
N HIS A 50 -19.52 -7.42 15.20
CA HIS A 50 -20.03 -8.18 16.35
C HIS A 50 -19.81 -7.48 17.69
N GLY A 51 -19.35 -6.21 17.70
CA GLY A 51 -19.05 -5.46 18.92
C GLY A 51 -17.85 -6.00 19.69
N ARG A 52 -16.96 -6.76 19.03
CA ARG A 52 -15.74 -7.33 19.60
C ARG A 52 -14.51 -6.55 19.14
N SER A 53 -13.40 -6.76 19.84
CA SER A 53 -12.12 -6.16 19.48
C SER A 53 -11.61 -6.75 18.15
N PRO A 54 -11.14 -5.94 17.17
CA PRO A 54 -10.55 -6.48 15.93
C PRO A 54 -9.27 -7.29 16.20
N TYR A 55 -8.66 -7.11 17.37
CA TYR A 55 -7.43 -7.80 17.79
C TYR A 55 -7.65 -9.24 18.28
N THR A 56 -8.90 -9.71 18.32
CA THR A 56 -9.19 -11.15 18.49
C THR A 56 -8.91 -11.94 17.20
N ALA A 57 -8.88 -11.26 16.05
CA ALA A 57 -8.52 -11.87 14.77
C ALA A 57 -7.02 -12.14 14.70
N LYS A 58 -6.65 -13.38 14.36
CA LYS A 58 -5.26 -13.82 14.28
C LYS A 58 -4.50 -13.02 13.22
N GLY A 59 -3.33 -12.50 13.61
CA GLY A 59 -2.45 -11.75 12.72
C GLY A 59 -2.85 -10.29 12.48
N PHE A 60 -3.94 -9.81 13.08
CA PHE A 60 -4.34 -8.41 12.95
C PHE A 60 -3.58 -7.53 13.95
N PHE A 61 -2.70 -6.69 13.43
CA PHE A 61 -1.85 -5.79 14.23
C PHE A 61 -1.92 -4.33 13.77
N ASN A 62 -2.84 -4.01 12.87
CA ASN A 62 -2.99 -2.68 12.32
C ASN A 62 -3.82 -1.81 13.29
N PRO A 63 -3.80 -0.48 13.11
CA PRO A 63 -4.76 0.38 13.82
C PRO A 63 -6.21 -0.05 13.55
N PRO A 64 -7.15 0.16 14.49
CA PRO A 64 -8.48 -0.43 14.38
C PRO A 64 -9.29 0.15 13.21
N TRP A 65 -8.97 1.37 12.77
CA TRP A 65 -9.60 1.95 11.58
C TRP A 65 -9.25 1.21 10.29
N ALA A 66 -8.20 0.39 10.25
CA ALA A 66 -7.95 -0.52 9.14
C ALA A 66 -9.14 -1.48 8.94
N ALA A 67 -9.57 -2.12 10.03
CA ALA A 67 -10.69 -3.05 10.01
C ALA A 67 -12.01 -2.32 9.69
N ILE A 68 -12.21 -1.10 10.21
CA ILE A 68 -13.39 -0.27 9.89
C ILE A 68 -13.47 0.02 8.39
N LEU A 69 -12.36 0.44 7.76
CA LEU A 69 -12.31 0.74 6.32
C LEU A 69 -12.58 -0.50 5.45
N LEU A 70 -12.40 -1.71 6.00
CA LEU A 70 -12.60 -2.97 5.29
C LEU A 70 -14.00 -3.58 5.48
N ILE A 71 -14.82 -3.03 6.37
CA ILE A 71 -16.21 -3.48 6.61
C ILE A 71 -17.02 -3.60 5.31
N PRO A 72 -17.02 -2.62 4.38
CA PRO A 72 -17.81 -2.72 3.15
C PRO A 72 -17.48 -3.94 2.29
N PHE A 73 -16.25 -4.45 2.37
CA PHE A 73 -15.83 -5.65 1.64
C PHE A 73 -16.07 -6.92 2.47
N ALA A 74 -15.93 -6.83 3.79
CA ALA A 74 -16.01 -7.98 4.70
C ALA A 74 -17.43 -8.57 4.82
N VAL A 75 -18.46 -7.71 4.74
CA VAL A 75 -19.88 -8.12 4.81
C VAL A 75 -20.35 -8.93 3.61
N LEU A 76 -19.63 -8.84 2.49
CA LEU A 76 -19.92 -9.63 1.29
C LEU A 76 -19.52 -11.10 1.50
N PRO A 77 -20.08 -12.03 0.70
CA PRO A 77 -19.53 -13.37 0.60
C PRO A 77 -18.03 -13.28 0.31
N GLU A 78 -17.22 -14.06 1.03
CA GLU A 78 -15.77 -13.84 1.10
C GLU A 78 -15.08 -13.69 -0.27
N LYS A 79 -15.40 -14.58 -1.22
CA LYS A 79 -14.87 -14.53 -2.58
C LYS A 79 -15.27 -13.26 -3.34
N VAL A 80 -16.49 -12.79 -3.12
CA VAL A 80 -17.00 -11.55 -3.72
C VAL A 80 -16.31 -10.35 -3.07
N GLY A 81 -16.21 -10.32 -1.74
CA GLY A 81 -15.49 -9.27 -1.01
C GLY A 81 -14.03 -9.13 -1.45
N TRP A 82 -13.33 -10.26 -1.59
CA TRP A 82 -11.96 -10.28 -2.12
C TRP A 82 -11.89 -9.78 -3.56
N ALA A 83 -12.75 -10.26 -4.47
CA ALA A 83 -12.75 -9.82 -5.86
C ALA A 83 -12.96 -8.29 -5.97
N VAL A 84 -13.88 -7.73 -5.17
CA VAL A 84 -14.09 -6.28 -5.09
C VAL A 84 -12.84 -5.57 -4.54
N LEU A 85 -12.21 -6.11 -3.49
CA LEU A 85 -10.97 -5.57 -2.92
C LEU A 85 -9.85 -5.54 -3.98
N VAL A 86 -9.69 -6.58 -4.79
CA VAL A 86 -8.70 -6.63 -5.89
C VAL A 86 -8.93 -5.49 -6.89
N VAL A 87 -10.18 -5.29 -7.32
CA VAL A 87 -10.53 -4.21 -8.26
C VAL A 87 -10.24 -2.83 -7.64
N VAL A 88 -10.61 -2.63 -6.37
CA VAL A 88 -10.34 -1.38 -5.65
C VAL A 88 -8.84 -1.14 -5.48
N ALA A 89 -8.08 -2.16 -5.10
CA ALA A 89 -6.63 -2.06 -4.93
C ALA A 89 -5.93 -1.67 -6.24
N LEU A 90 -6.27 -2.32 -7.35
CA LEU A 90 -5.75 -1.97 -8.68
C LEU A 90 -6.17 -0.55 -9.10
N GLY A 91 -7.42 -0.17 -8.83
CA GLY A 91 -7.91 1.18 -9.08
C GLY A 91 -7.12 2.24 -8.29
N VAL A 92 -6.82 1.96 -7.02
CA VAL A 92 -6.02 2.83 -6.16
C VAL A 92 -4.57 2.92 -6.65
N TYR A 93 -3.93 1.80 -7.00
CA TYR A 93 -2.58 1.82 -7.57
C TYR A 93 -2.53 2.66 -8.85
N ALA A 94 -3.49 2.48 -9.77
CA ALA A 94 -3.58 3.25 -11.00
C ALA A 94 -3.82 4.75 -10.72
N TYR A 95 -4.72 5.07 -9.79
CA TYR A 95 -5.02 6.44 -9.39
C TYR A 95 -3.80 7.14 -8.79
N VAL A 96 -3.10 6.49 -7.86
CA VAL A 96 -1.90 7.04 -7.23
C VAL A 96 -0.78 7.20 -8.25
N ALA A 97 -0.53 6.19 -9.09
CA ALA A 97 0.45 6.30 -10.18
C ALA A 97 0.16 7.49 -11.10
N HIS A 98 -1.11 7.68 -11.48
CA HIS A 98 -1.53 8.82 -12.28
C HIS A 98 -1.30 10.16 -11.56
N LYS A 99 -1.67 10.26 -10.28
CA LYS A 99 -1.42 11.46 -9.45
C LYS A 99 0.06 11.78 -9.28
N LEU A 100 0.92 10.76 -9.33
CA LEU A 100 2.38 10.91 -9.32
C LEU A 100 2.99 11.22 -10.69
N GLY A 101 2.17 11.32 -11.74
CA GLY A 101 2.60 11.72 -13.08
C GLY A 101 2.92 10.57 -14.04
N ALA A 102 2.51 9.33 -13.74
CA ALA A 102 2.66 8.23 -14.69
C ALA A 102 1.79 8.42 -15.94
N ASN A 103 2.34 8.02 -17.10
CA ASN A 103 1.58 7.85 -18.32
C ASN A 103 0.85 6.48 -18.30
N LYS A 104 -0.02 6.25 -19.29
CA LYS A 104 -0.84 5.03 -19.37
C LYS A 104 -0.03 3.74 -19.44
N LEU A 105 1.08 3.74 -20.18
CA LEU A 105 1.95 2.59 -20.32
C LEU A 105 2.65 2.29 -18.98
N THR A 106 3.18 3.31 -18.31
CA THR A 106 3.82 3.16 -17.00
C THR A 106 2.84 2.66 -15.94
N ILE A 107 1.58 3.12 -15.96
CA ILE A 107 0.52 2.58 -15.11
C ILE A 107 0.34 1.08 -15.38
N ALA A 108 0.18 0.68 -16.64
CA ALA A 108 0.01 -0.74 -16.98
C ALA A 108 1.20 -1.59 -16.51
N ILE A 109 2.43 -1.11 -16.71
CA ILE A 109 3.66 -1.76 -16.24
C ILE A 109 3.69 -1.90 -14.72
N LEU A 110 3.30 -0.86 -13.97
CA LEU A 110 3.23 -0.90 -12.50
C LEU A 110 2.18 -1.89 -12.00
N LEU A 111 0.99 -1.93 -12.63
CA LEU A 111 -0.07 -2.86 -12.26
C LEU A 111 0.33 -4.32 -12.50
N LEU A 112 1.13 -4.57 -13.55
CA LEU A 112 1.70 -5.88 -13.88
C LEU A 112 3.03 -6.17 -13.18
N SER A 113 3.47 -5.32 -12.25
CA SER A 113 4.70 -5.58 -11.49
C SER A 113 4.50 -6.71 -10.48
N PRO A 114 5.57 -7.46 -10.12
CA PRO A 114 5.45 -8.52 -9.13
C PRO A 114 4.89 -8.04 -7.78
N PRO A 115 5.31 -6.89 -7.22
CA PRO A 115 4.72 -6.40 -5.96
C PRO A 115 3.21 -6.14 -6.05
N SER A 116 2.74 -5.57 -7.16
CA SER A 116 1.31 -5.31 -7.38
C SER A 116 0.51 -6.61 -7.43
N LEU A 117 0.94 -7.56 -8.28
CA LEU A 117 0.28 -8.84 -8.44
C LEU A 117 0.32 -9.68 -7.15
N HIS A 118 1.46 -9.73 -6.48
CA HIS A 118 1.60 -10.44 -5.21
C HIS A 118 0.67 -9.87 -4.13
N GLY A 119 0.55 -8.54 -4.04
CA GLY A 119 -0.31 -7.88 -3.06
C GLY A 119 -1.79 -8.19 -3.25
N ILE A 120 -2.28 -8.19 -4.49
CA ILE A 120 -3.69 -8.53 -4.77
C ILE A 120 -3.98 -10.02 -4.59
N LEU A 121 -3.03 -10.90 -4.92
CA LEU A 121 -3.16 -12.35 -4.76
C LEU A 121 -3.25 -12.72 -3.27
N ILE A 122 -2.45 -12.09 -2.42
CA ILE A 122 -2.46 -12.33 -0.98
C ILE A 122 -3.68 -11.68 -0.30
N GLY A 123 -4.28 -10.67 -0.92
CA GLY A 123 -5.36 -9.88 -0.32
C GLY A 123 -4.84 -8.91 0.73
N ASN A 124 -3.63 -8.37 0.55
CA ASN A 124 -3.03 -7.41 1.46
C ASN A 124 -3.64 -6.00 1.31
N ILE A 125 -3.39 -5.12 2.27
CA ILE A 125 -3.98 -3.77 2.37
C ILE A 125 -3.01 -2.63 2.08
N ASP A 126 -1.84 -2.89 1.48
CA ASP A 126 -0.87 -1.85 1.12
C ASP A 126 -1.46 -0.74 0.23
N TRP A 127 -2.47 -1.07 -0.57
CA TRP A 127 -3.22 -0.10 -1.35
C TRP A 127 -3.85 0.99 -0.50
N LEU A 128 -4.29 0.70 0.74
CA LEU A 128 -4.77 1.73 1.65
C LEU A 128 -3.63 2.68 2.02
N ALA A 129 -2.47 2.17 2.43
CA ALA A 129 -1.33 3.03 2.78
C ALA A 129 -0.85 3.88 1.59
N ILE A 130 -0.85 3.31 0.39
CA ILE A 130 -0.52 4.01 -0.86
C ILE A 130 -1.50 5.14 -1.14
N LEU A 131 -2.80 4.93 -0.94
CA LEU A 131 -3.81 5.97 -1.13
C LEU A 131 -3.48 7.21 -0.28
N GLY A 132 -2.99 7.00 0.95
CA GLY A 132 -2.58 8.06 1.87
C GLY A 132 -1.52 9.02 1.33
N ILE A 133 -0.72 8.62 0.33
CA ILE A 133 0.35 9.43 -0.26
C ILE A 133 -0.19 10.63 -1.03
N VAL A 134 -1.38 10.50 -1.65
CA VAL A 134 -1.94 11.52 -2.56
C VAL A 134 -3.16 12.24 -1.98
N LEU A 135 -3.60 11.84 -0.79
CA LEU A 135 -4.68 12.51 -0.05
C LEU A 135 -4.18 13.77 0.67
N PRO A 136 -5.08 14.69 1.08
CA PRO A 136 -4.72 15.79 1.96
C PRO A 136 -4.01 15.27 3.22
N PRO A 137 -2.93 15.93 3.72
CA PRO A 137 -2.08 15.36 4.77
C PRO A 137 -2.82 14.84 6.01
N TRP A 138 -3.80 15.60 6.53
CA TRP A 138 -4.55 15.21 7.73
C TRP A 138 -5.34 13.91 7.54
N LEU A 139 -5.83 13.65 6.33
CA LEU A 139 -6.55 12.42 5.98
C LEU A 139 -5.57 11.31 5.58
N GLY A 140 -4.57 11.66 4.78
CA GLY A 140 -3.53 10.73 4.32
C GLY A 140 -2.80 10.04 5.48
N LEU A 141 -2.60 10.73 6.60
CA LEU A 141 -1.98 10.16 7.80
C LEU A 141 -2.74 8.96 8.38
N PHE A 142 -4.08 8.92 8.32
CA PHE A 142 -4.84 7.73 8.74
C PHE A 142 -4.46 6.50 7.92
N PHE A 143 -4.32 6.68 6.62
CA PHE A 143 -3.97 5.63 5.67
C PHE A 143 -2.50 5.22 5.79
N LEU A 144 -1.58 6.20 5.86
CA LEU A 144 -0.15 5.95 5.99
C LEU A 144 0.16 5.16 7.27
N ALA A 145 -0.49 5.50 8.39
CA ALA A 145 -0.29 4.83 9.68
C ALA A 145 -0.68 3.34 9.68
N LEU A 146 -1.42 2.87 8.67
CA LEU A 146 -1.80 1.46 8.55
C LEU A 146 -0.59 0.54 8.33
N LYS A 147 0.46 1.04 7.64
CA LYS A 147 1.67 0.28 7.29
C LYS A 147 2.92 1.14 7.44
N PRO A 148 3.41 1.36 8.68
CA PRO A 148 4.61 2.17 8.93
C PRO A 148 5.83 1.72 8.12
N GLN A 149 5.96 0.43 7.82
CA GLN A 149 7.07 -0.15 7.06
C GLN A 149 7.24 0.50 5.68
N VAL A 150 6.16 0.93 5.05
CA VAL A 150 6.20 1.57 3.72
C VAL A 150 5.95 3.07 3.76
N SER A 151 5.60 3.63 4.91
CA SER A 151 5.09 5.00 5.02
C SER A 151 5.79 5.87 6.05
N VAL A 152 6.59 5.32 6.97
CA VAL A 152 7.13 6.09 8.11
C VAL A 152 7.98 7.28 7.66
N MET A 153 8.78 7.14 6.60
CA MET A 153 9.55 8.28 6.08
C MET A 153 8.67 9.25 5.31
N VAL A 154 7.55 8.80 4.73
CA VAL A 154 6.54 9.69 4.14
C VAL A 154 5.87 10.54 5.22
N ILE A 155 5.51 9.93 6.36
CA ILE A 155 4.96 10.64 7.53
C ILE A 155 5.97 11.69 8.04
N LEU A 156 7.25 11.30 8.16
CA LEU A 156 8.32 12.22 8.55
C LEU A 156 8.48 13.37 7.56
N TYR A 157 8.46 13.08 6.26
CA TYR A 157 8.48 14.11 5.22
C TYR A 157 7.29 15.08 5.37
N LEU A 158 6.07 14.57 5.59
CA LEU A 158 4.89 15.40 5.78
C LEU A 158 4.99 16.29 7.01
N PHE A 159 5.57 15.80 8.11
CA PHE A 159 5.86 16.60 9.30
C PHE A 159 6.72 17.82 8.94
N PHE A 160 7.86 17.60 8.27
CA PHE A 160 8.76 18.68 7.87
C PHE A 160 8.15 19.60 6.81
N ALA A 161 7.38 19.06 5.86
CA ALA A 161 6.73 19.85 4.83
C ALA A 161 5.67 20.79 5.42
N GLU A 162 4.85 20.30 6.35
CA GLU A 162 3.84 21.12 7.04
C GLU A 162 4.47 22.13 8.00
N TRP A 163 5.57 21.76 8.67
CA TRP A 163 6.38 22.71 9.46
C TRP A 163 6.90 23.85 8.60
N LYS A 164 7.51 23.55 7.45
CA LYS A 164 8.03 24.59 6.53
C LYS A 164 6.93 25.50 6.01
N ARG A 165 5.71 24.99 5.82
CA ARG A 165 4.58 25.74 5.26
C ARG A 165 3.84 26.63 6.26
N GLY A 166 3.91 26.34 7.56
CA GLY A 166 3.10 27.07 8.55
C GLY A 166 3.51 26.88 10.00
N GLY A 167 4.73 26.41 10.25
CA GLY A 167 5.29 26.22 11.58
C GLY A 167 4.62 25.10 12.39
N PRO A 168 4.90 25.05 13.71
CA PRO A 168 4.46 23.97 14.59
C PRO A 168 2.93 23.91 14.74
N LEU A 169 2.23 25.03 14.66
CA LEU A 169 0.76 25.05 14.75
C LEU A 169 0.11 24.29 13.59
N ARG A 170 0.66 24.40 12.38
CA ARG A 170 0.17 23.68 11.21
C ARG A 170 0.41 22.18 11.33
N VAL A 171 1.60 21.79 11.80
CA VAL A 171 1.91 20.39 12.11
C VAL A 171 0.91 19.82 13.11
N PHE A 172 0.68 20.54 14.22
CA PHE A 172 -0.28 20.13 15.24
C PHE A 172 -1.67 19.92 14.63
N LYS A 173 -2.21 20.89 13.88
CA LYS A 173 -3.53 20.75 13.23
C LYS A 173 -3.60 19.56 12.26
N THR A 174 -2.52 19.28 11.53
CA THR A 174 -2.47 18.17 10.58
C THR A 174 -2.41 16.81 11.26
N PHE A 175 -1.64 16.68 12.35
CA PHE A 175 -1.41 15.40 13.04
C PHE A 175 -2.41 15.13 14.18
N LEU A 176 -3.08 16.16 14.69
CA LEU A 176 -4.03 16.03 15.79
C LEU A 176 -5.14 15.02 15.51
N PRO A 177 -5.80 14.97 14.32
CA PRO A 177 -6.87 14.01 14.07
C PRO A 177 -6.44 12.55 14.20
N VAL A 178 -5.30 12.18 13.60
CA VAL A 178 -4.76 10.81 13.70
C VAL A 178 -4.21 10.52 15.10
N GLY A 179 -3.65 11.52 15.78
CA GLY A 179 -3.20 11.41 17.17
C GLY A 179 -4.35 11.14 18.14
N LEU A 180 -5.47 11.84 17.98
CA LEU A 180 -6.70 11.60 18.74
C LEU A 180 -7.27 10.21 18.44
N ALA A 181 -7.32 9.81 17.17
CA ALA A 181 -7.77 8.47 16.80
C ALA A 181 -6.88 7.36 17.38
N ALA A 182 -5.56 7.56 17.39
CA ALA A 182 -4.62 6.64 18.04
C ALA A 182 -4.83 6.58 19.55
N ALA A 183 -4.98 7.72 20.23
CA ALA A 183 -5.26 7.77 21.66
C ALA A 183 -6.58 7.06 22.01
N LEU A 184 -7.65 7.34 21.26
CA LEU A 184 -8.94 6.66 21.42
C LEU A 184 -8.82 5.15 21.15
N SER A 185 -8.03 4.74 20.15
CA SER A 185 -7.80 3.30 19.91
C SER A 185 -7.16 2.61 21.10
N ILE A 186 -6.22 3.27 21.78
CA ILE A 186 -5.55 2.74 22.97
C ILE A 186 -6.52 2.68 24.15
N MET A 187 -7.38 3.70 24.31
CA MET A 187 -8.39 3.72 25.37
C MET A 187 -9.45 2.62 25.20
N ILE A 188 -9.87 2.34 23.96
CA ILE A 188 -10.94 1.36 23.67
C ILE A 188 -10.41 -0.07 23.61
N PHE A 189 -9.25 -0.28 22.97
CA PHE A 189 -8.72 -1.62 22.67
C PHE A 189 -7.46 -1.99 23.46
N GLY A 190 -6.99 -1.11 24.34
CA GLY A 190 -5.71 -1.27 25.03
C GLY A 190 -4.51 -0.96 24.13
N PRO A 191 -3.27 -1.10 24.64
CA PRO A 191 -2.04 -0.82 23.89
C PRO A 191 -1.71 -1.93 22.89
N TRP A 192 -2.59 -2.14 21.91
CA TRP A 192 -2.55 -3.23 20.94
C TRP A 192 -1.22 -3.34 20.17
N PHE A 193 -0.52 -2.22 19.95
CA PHE A 193 0.77 -2.17 19.26
C PHE A 193 1.90 -2.86 20.02
N LEU A 194 1.74 -3.11 21.33
CA LEU A 194 2.70 -3.88 22.12
C LEU A 194 2.65 -5.39 21.82
N ASN A 195 1.58 -5.86 21.17
CA ASN A 195 1.40 -7.26 20.80
C ASN A 195 1.96 -7.59 19.40
N ILE A 196 2.61 -6.63 18.74
CA ILE A 196 3.22 -6.86 17.42
C ILE A 196 4.42 -7.82 17.61
N PRO A 197 4.38 -9.04 17.03
CA PRO A 197 5.49 -9.97 17.16
C PRO A 197 6.72 -9.48 16.39
N SER A 198 7.88 -10.01 16.72
CA SER A 198 9.09 -9.77 15.92
C SER A 198 8.93 -10.43 14.55
N LEU A 199 8.89 -9.62 13.49
CA LEU A 199 8.66 -10.09 12.11
C LEU A 199 9.96 -10.24 11.30
N ASP A 200 11.09 -9.83 11.86
CA ASP A 200 12.42 -9.86 11.23
C ASP A 200 12.87 -11.27 10.81
N LYS A 201 12.43 -12.30 11.53
CA LYS A 201 12.79 -13.71 11.30
C LYS A 201 11.81 -14.48 10.40
N LEU A 202 10.81 -13.81 9.81
CA LEU A 202 9.88 -14.49 8.93
C LEU A 202 10.62 -14.96 7.66
N PRO A 203 10.46 -16.24 7.22
CA PRO A 203 11.11 -16.74 6.01
C PRO A 203 10.78 -15.95 4.73
N ALA A 204 9.61 -15.30 4.71
CA ALA A 204 9.17 -14.46 3.60
C ALA A 204 9.70 -13.01 3.67
N ASN A 205 10.50 -12.65 4.67
CA ASN A 205 11.02 -11.29 4.82
C ASN A 205 11.94 -10.93 3.65
N ASP A 206 11.48 -9.98 2.83
CA ASP A 206 12.17 -9.41 1.68
C ASP A 206 12.79 -8.03 2.00
N SER A 207 12.97 -7.72 3.29
CA SER A 207 13.68 -6.51 3.69
C SER A 207 15.17 -6.59 3.32
N LEU A 208 15.71 -5.47 2.86
CA LEU A 208 17.15 -5.28 2.65
C LEU A 208 17.87 -4.74 3.89
N PHE A 209 17.15 -4.59 5.01
CA PHE A 209 17.70 -4.13 6.27
C PHE A 209 18.67 -5.18 6.85
N PRO A 210 19.82 -4.79 7.42
CA PRO A 210 20.31 -3.43 7.62
C PRO A 210 21.13 -2.86 6.44
N MET A 211 21.39 -3.65 5.39
CA MET A 211 22.26 -3.26 4.28
C MET A 211 21.76 -2.02 3.51
N SER A 212 20.45 -1.81 3.44
CA SER A 212 19.85 -0.64 2.80
C SER A 212 19.83 0.63 3.67
N LEU A 213 20.32 0.58 4.92
CA LEU A 213 20.26 1.71 5.84
C LEU A 213 20.97 2.98 5.33
N PRO A 214 22.22 2.92 4.80
CA PRO A 214 22.89 4.10 4.26
C PRO A 214 22.08 4.77 3.14
N LEU A 215 21.54 3.97 2.22
CA LEU A 215 20.74 4.48 1.10
C LEU A 215 19.41 5.06 1.58
N GLY A 216 18.71 4.38 2.50
CA GLY A 216 17.47 4.86 3.11
C GLY A 216 17.65 6.21 3.79
N LEU A 217 18.74 6.40 4.56
CA LEU A 217 19.04 7.68 5.21
C LEU A 217 19.34 8.79 4.19
N VAL A 218 20.14 8.51 3.15
CA VAL A 218 20.42 9.47 2.08
C VAL A 218 19.13 9.91 1.38
N LEU A 219 18.23 8.97 1.09
CA LEU A 219 16.93 9.26 0.49
C LEU A 219 16.03 10.07 1.43
N THR A 220 16.01 9.79 2.74
CA THR A 220 15.26 10.59 3.72
C THR A 220 15.76 12.03 3.76
N VAL A 221 17.08 12.24 3.81
CA VAL A 221 17.66 13.60 3.76
C VAL A 221 17.33 14.27 2.42
N ALA A 222 17.42 13.55 1.31
CA ALA A 222 17.08 14.06 0.00
C ALA A 222 15.60 14.48 -0.08
N ALA A 223 14.67 13.72 0.52
CA ALA A 223 13.25 14.05 0.57
C ALA A 223 13.02 15.43 1.23
N ILE A 224 13.65 15.66 2.37
CA ILE A 224 13.51 16.90 3.15
C ILE A 224 14.20 18.08 2.43
N ARG A 225 15.41 17.87 1.90
CA ARG A 225 16.20 18.93 1.24
C ARG A 225 15.61 19.34 -0.11
N LYS A 226 15.20 18.37 -0.92
CA LYS A 226 14.63 18.60 -2.26
C LYS A 226 13.13 18.84 -2.24
N ASN A 227 12.50 18.74 -1.06
CA ASN A 227 11.05 18.87 -0.88
C ASN A 227 10.24 17.93 -1.79
N ASP A 228 10.70 16.68 -1.93
CA ASP A 228 10.13 15.71 -2.85
C ASP A 228 9.79 14.40 -2.12
N ILE A 229 8.49 14.14 -2.00
CA ILE A 229 7.91 12.98 -1.31
C ILE A 229 8.37 11.64 -1.88
N ARG A 230 8.75 11.60 -3.17
CA ARG A 230 9.16 10.37 -3.85
C ARG A 230 10.41 9.75 -3.22
N TYR A 231 11.33 10.58 -2.73
CA TYR A 231 12.49 10.07 -2.00
C TYR A 231 12.09 9.42 -0.66
N ALA A 232 11.08 9.96 0.04
CA ALA A 232 10.56 9.37 1.27
C ALA A 232 9.79 8.06 1.02
N MET A 233 9.10 7.96 -0.11
CA MET A 233 8.46 6.72 -0.56
C MET A 233 9.49 5.61 -0.81
N MET A 234 10.63 5.92 -1.43
CA MET A 234 11.72 4.96 -1.61
C MET A 234 12.46 4.65 -0.30
N ALA A 235 12.61 5.65 0.58
CA ALA A 235 13.35 5.51 1.84
C ALA A 235 12.65 4.58 2.85
N SER A 236 11.32 4.65 2.96
CA SER A 236 10.56 3.88 3.96
C SER A 236 10.86 2.37 3.92
N PRO A 237 10.67 1.66 2.79
CA PRO A 237 10.95 0.22 2.72
C PRO A 237 12.43 -0.12 2.93
N MET A 238 13.36 0.79 2.60
CA MET A 238 14.80 0.59 2.84
C MET A 238 15.21 0.70 4.31
N LEU A 239 14.38 1.30 5.15
CA LEU A 239 14.63 1.45 6.59
C LEU A 239 13.76 0.51 7.44
N ALA A 240 12.88 -0.27 6.80
CA ALA A 240 12.00 -1.20 7.51
C ALA A 240 12.72 -2.53 7.80
N PRO A 241 12.79 -2.98 9.07
CA PRO A 241 13.44 -4.25 9.43
C PRO A 241 12.66 -5.49 8.93
N TYR A 242 11.41 -5.27 8.52
CA TYR A 242 10.54 -6.29 7.96
C TYR A 242 9.75 -5.70 6.80
N LEU A 243 9.73 -6.42 5.68
CA LEU A 243 9.03 -6.02 4.47
C LEU A 243 8.74 -7.28 3.64
N LEU A 244 7.59 -7.36 2.98
CA LEU A 244 7.31 -8.44 2.03
C LEU A 244 7.35 -7.91 0.59
N LEU A 245 7.52 -8.79 -0.39
CA LEU A 245 7.61 -8.42 -1.81
C LEU A 245 6.53 -7.41 -2.25
N TYR A 246 5.29 -7.60 -1.82
CA TYR A 246 4.18 -6.72 -2.25
C TYR A 246 4.35 -5.27 -1.78
N SER A 247 5.10 -5.04 -0.70
CA SER A 247 5.30 -3.72 -0.10
C SER A 247 6.32 -2.84 -0.83
N TRP A 248 7.12 -3.44 -1.71
CA TRP A 248 8.02 -2.70 -2.60
C TRP A 248 7.29 -1.87 -3.66
N ILE A 249 5.97 -2.07 -3.84
CA ILE A 249 5.16 -1.25 -4.75
C ILE A 249 5.25 0.24 -4.42
N VAL A 250 5.43 0.64 -3.16
CA VAL A 250 5.56 2.04 -2.76
C VAL A 250 6.83 2.67 -3.33
N ALA A 251 7.96 1.96 -3.29
CA ALA A 251 9.19 2.42 -3.90
C ALA A 251 9.08 2.47 -5.44
N LEU A 252 8.42 1.50 -6.07
CA LEU A 252 8.18 1.51 -7.51
C LEU A 252 7.29 2.68 -7.94
N LEU A 253 6.25 3.01 -7.18
CA LEU A 253 5.39 4.16 -7.44
C LEU A 253 6.14 5.49 -7.37
N ALA A 254 7.22 5.59 -6.60
CA ALA A 254 8.06 6.78 -6.60
C ALA A 254 8.71 7.06 -7.98
N LEU A 255 8.90 6.01 -8.79
CA LEU A 255 9.41 6.09 -10.16
C LEU A 255 8.31 6.36 -11.20
N ALA A 256 7.04 6.40 -10.82
CA ALA A 256 5.89 6.58 -11.71
C ALA A 256 6.07 7.64 -12.84
N PRO A 257 6.60 8.84 -12.59
CA PRO A 257 6.82 9.83 -13.66
C PRO A 257 8.07 9.57 -14.55
N LYS A 258 8.75 8.44 -14.37
CA LYS A 258 10.00 8.03 -15.04
C LYS A 258 9.81 6.67 -15.73
N PRO A 259 9.26 6.64 -16.97
CA PRO A 259 8.84 5.40 -17.61
C PRO A 259 9.95 4.38 -17.81
N SER A 260 11.14 4.82 -18.24
CA SER A 260 12.31 3.97 -18.46
C SER A 260 12.78 3.30 -17.17
N GLU A 261 12.91 4.09 -16.11
CA GLU A 261 13.36 3.66 -14.79
C GLU A 261 12.34 2.73 -14.15
N THR A 262 11.04 3.04 -14.28
CA THR A 262 9.96 2.15 -13.84
C THR A 262 10.00 0.82 -14.58
N THR A 263 10.15 0.85 -15.90
CA THR A 263 10.21 -0.37 -16.74
C THR A 263 11.40 -1.24 -16.35
N ALA A 264 12.59 -0.64 -16.22
CA ALA A 264 13.79 -1.35 -15.80
C ALA A 264 13.63 -1.95 -14.39
N ALA A 265 13.04 -1.21 -13.45
CA ALA A 265 12.80 -1.71 -12.10
C ALA A 265 11.79 -2.89 -12.09
N VAL A 266 10.70 -2.80 -12.86
CA VAL A 266 9.71 -3.89 -12.96
C VAL A 266 10.31 -5.13 -13.63
N ILE A 267 11.08 -4.98 -14.71
CA ILE A 267 11.79 -6.10 -15.35
C ILE A 267 12.77 -6.73 -14.37
N GLY A 268 13.57 -5.93 -13.65
CA GLY A 268 14.51 -6.41 -12.64
C GLY A 268 13.81 -7.22 -11.54
N MET A 269 12.66 -6.75 -11.05
CA MET A 269 11.87 -7.49 -10.06
C MET A 269 11.34 -8.82 -10.60
N TRP A 270 10.88 -8.87 -11.86
CA TRP A 270 10.47 -10.13 -12.49
C TRP A 270 11.62 -11.12 -12.63
N ILE A 271 12.82 -10.65 -13.00
CA ILE A 271 14.02 -11.49 -13.05
C ILE A 271 14.28 -12.12 -11.69
N VAL A 272 14.24 -11.35 -10.59
CA VAL A 272 14.43 -11.87 -9.23
C VAL A 272 13.37 -12.92 -8.88
N VAL A 273 12.10 -12.69 -9.23
CA VAL A 273 11.02 -13.66 -9.01
C VAL A 273 11.27 -14.96 -9.77
N LEU A 274 11.66 -14.88 -11.05
CA LEU A 274 11.97 -16.05 -11.86
C LEU A 274 13.17 -16.81 -11.30
N MET A 275 14.23 -16.11 -10.90
CA MET A 275 15.40 -16.74 -10.28
C MET A 275 15.03 -17.52 -9.02
N ARG A 276 14.16 -16.97 -8.16
CA ARG A 276 13.69 -17.67 -6.95
C ARG A 276 12.74 -18.83 -7.25
N PHE A 277 12.00 -18.77 -8.36
CA PHE A 277 11.08 -19.84 -8.74
C PHE A 277 11.81 -21.08 -9.29
N PHE A 278 12.96 -20.88 -9.94
CA PHE A 278 13.74 -21.95 -10.57
C PHE A 278 14.97 -22.42 -9.77
N ALA A 279 15.27 -21.79 -8.62
CA ALA A 279 16.34 -22.19 -7.70
C ALA A 279 15.83 -23.22 -6.68
#